data_AF-A0A1G0RWP2-F1
#
_entry.id   AF-A0A1G0RWP2-F1
#
_cell.length_a   1.000
_cell.length_b   1.000
_cell.length_c   1.000
_cell.angle_alpha   90.00
_cell.angle_beta   90.00
_cell.angle_gamma   90.00
#
_symmetry.space_group_name_H-M   'P 1'
#
loop_
_entity.id
_entity.type
_entity.pdbx_description
1 polymer ?
#
loop_
_entity_poly.entity_id
_entity_poly.type
_entity_poly.pdbx_seq_one_letter_code
_entity_poly.pdbx_strand_id
1 'polypeptide(L)'
;MKNNWLPWSSITREERFFCSHLYHSILGKEKEFVKWLNSKTTLNLNENADWEISFEVCFYRDYLKSIGKSVKKYRYSRKKLFPQKRTFDLCLFSQDHIIIIEAKVQQRFDEKQIKDLIRDKKMVKELLRRNNHSVEVDGILLCSQEYGYNDKRFPVIYWSNIPDELSNDILKQADEKFKKKKVRG
;
A
#
# COMPACT_ATOMS: atom_id res chain seq x y z
N MET A 1 3.24 -36.60 -22.46
CA MET A 1 4.06 -35.55 -21.81
C MET A 1 3.30 -35.03 -20.59
N LYS A 2 3.85 -35.13 -19.38
CA LYS A 2 3.24 -34.48 -18.21
C LYS A 2 3.47 -32.98 -18.36
N ASN A 3 2.40 -32.19 -18.32
CA ASN A 3 2.47 -30.74 -18.35
C ASN A 3 3.14 -30.28 -17.04
N ASN A 4 4.40 -29.86 -17.10
CA ASN A 4 5.18 -29.40 -15.94
C ASN A 4 4.94 -27.90 -15.62
N TRP A 5 3.79 -27.35 -16.02
CA TRP A 5 3.46 -25.96 -15.73
C TRP A 5 3.06 -25.81 -14.27
N LEU A 6 3.76 -24.92 -13.56
CA LEU A 6 3.42 -24.55 -12.20
C LEU A 6 2.25 -23.54 -12.19
N PRO A 7 1.33 -23.59 -11.21
CA PRO A 7 0.27 -22.59 -11.06
C PRO A 7 0.84 -21.17 -10.94
N TRP A 8 0.15 -20.15 -11.47
CA TRP A 8 0.65 -18.76 -11.46
C TRP A 8 0.99 -18.25 -10.05
N SER A 9 0.14 -18.54 -9.06
CA SER A 9 0.37 -18.21 -7.65
C SER A 9 1.72 -18.71 -7.13
N SER A 10 2.17 -19.88 -7.60
CA SER A 10 3.43 -20.48 -7.21
C SER A 10 4.67 -19.88 -7.90
N ILE A 11 4.51 -19.02 -8.91
CA ILE A 11 5.65 -18.40 -9.63
C ILE A 11 5.63 -16.86 -9.62
N THR A 12 4.48 -16.24 -9.39
CA THR A 12 4.36 -14.77 -9.40
C THR A 12 5.18 -14.11 -8.29
N ARG A 13 5.71 -12.94 -8.61
CA ARG A 13 6.41 -12.00 -7.72
C ARG A 13 5.66 -10.67 -7.62
N GLU A 14 4.52 -10.56 -8.31
CA GLU A 14 3.85 -9.29 -8.51
C GLU A 14 3.21 -8.82 -7.22
N GLU A 15 3.63 -7.67 -6.72
CA GLU A 15 3.09 -7.09 -5.49
C GLU A 15 1.57 -6.93 -5.57
N ARG A 16 1.03 -6.56 -6.74
CA ARG A 16 -0.41 -6.50 -7.03
C ARG A 16 -1.16 -7.77 -6.67
N PHE A 17 -0.59 -8.94 -6.98
CA PHE A 17 -1.23 -10.23 -6.70
C PHE A 17 -1.41 -10.42 -5.20
N PHE A 18 -0.35 -10.19 -4.41
CA PHE A 18 -0.41 -10.32 -2.96
C PHE A 18 -1.27 -9.23 -2.31
N CYS A 19 -1.20 -7.99 -2.81
CA CYS A 19 -2.06 -6.90 -2.36
C CYS A 19 -3.55 -7.18 -2.60
N SER A 20 -3.90 -7.82 -3.71
CA SER A 20 -5.29 -8.25 -3.96
C SER A 20 -5.76 -9.28 -2.92
N HIS A 21 -4.92 -10.27 -2.60
CA HIS A 21 -5.24 -11.25 -1.55
C HIS A 21 -5.38 -10.60 -0.16
N LEU A 22 -4.53 -9.63 0.15
CA LEU A 22 -4.61 -8.89 1.41
C LEU A 22 -5.87 -8.02 1.47
N TYR A 23 -6.18 -7.29 0.39
CA TYR A 23 -7.43 -6.54 0.26
C TYR A 23 -8.65 -7.41 0.56
N HIS A 24 -8.77 -8.58 -0.07
CA HIS A 24 -9.91 -9.46 0.15
C HIS A 24 -9.95 -10.07 1.55
N SER A 25 -8.81 -10.18 2.23
CA SER A 25 -8.74 -10.69 3.61
C SER A 25 -9.13 -9.60 4.63
N ILE A 26 -8.96 -8.32 4.28
CA ILE A 26 -9.31 -7.15 5.09
C ILE A 26 -10.75 -6.68 4.84
N LEU A 27 -11.31 -6.90 3.65
CA LEU A 27 -12.62 -6.40 3.27
C LEU A 27 -13.72 -6.83 4.28
N GLY A 28 -14.41 -5.86 4.88
CA GLY A 28 -15.39 -6.06 5.95
C GLY A 28 -14.79 -6.25 7.35
N LYS A 29 -13.48 -6.17 7.48
CA LYS A 29 -12.68 -6.27 8.72
C LYS A 29 -11.70 -5.10 8.86
N GLU A 30 -12.02 -3.95 8.25
CA GLU A 30 -11.13 -2.79 8.19
C GLU A 30 -10.75 -2.30 9.58
N LYS A 31 -11.69 -2.32 10.54
CA LYS A 31 -11.44 -1.96 11.94
C LYS A 31 -10.42 -2.87 12.62
N GLU A 32 -10.51 -4.18 12.38
CA GLU A 32 -9.55 -5.17 12.92
C GLU A 32 -8.16 -4.91 12.36
N PHE A 33 -8.08 -4.61 11.07
CA PHE A 33 -6.81 -4.27 10.42
C PHE A 33 -6.22 -2.96 10.94
N VAL A 34 -7.04 -1.91 11.13
CA VAL A 34 -6.60 -0.63 11.72
C VAL A 34 -6.11 -0.81 13.16
N LYS A 35 -6.82 -1.59 13.96
CA LYS A 35 -6.39 -1.95 15.32
C LYS A 35 -5.05 -2.68 15.32
N TRP A 36 -4.86 -3.62 14.39
CA TRP A 36 -3.57 -4.28 14.22
C TRP A 36 -2.48 -3.29 13.77
N LEU A 37 -2.75 -2.36 12.85
CA LEU A 37 -1.81 -1.32 12.46
C LEU A 37 -1.39 -0.45 13.65
N ASN A 38 -2.31 -0.08 14.53
CA ASN A 38 -1.98 0.63 15.79
C ASN A 38 -1.08 -0.20 16.70
N SER A 39 -1.25 -1.52 16.74
CA SER A 39 -0.36 -2.39 17.52
C SER A 39 1.06 -2.52 16.95
N LYS A 40 1.26 -2.17 15.66
CA LYS A 40 2.55 -2.30 14.95
C LYS A 40 3.21 -0.98 14.61
N THR A 41 2.49 0.13 14.73
CA THR A 41 2.94 1.45 14.29
C THR A 41 2.64 2.50 15.36
N THR A 42 3.20 3.69 15.21
CA THR A 42 2.96 4.82 16.12
C THR A 42 1.89 5.78 15.57
N LEU A 43 1.05 5.34 14.63
CA LEU A 43 0.12 6.23 13.92
C LEU A 43 -1.12 6.63 14.76
N ASN A 44 -1.46 5.85 15.80
CA ASN A 44 -2.60 6.13 16.71
C ASN A 44 -3.91 6.46 15.96
N LEU A 45 -4.27 5.62 14.99
CA LEU A 45 -5.43 5.76 14.12
C LEU A 45 -6.74 5.58 14.91
N ASN A 46 -7.80 6.28 14.49
CA ASN A 46 -9.13 6.09 15.08
C ASN A 46 -9.76 4.77 14.61
N GLU A 47 -9.69 3.73 15.44
CA GLU A 47 -10.24 2.39 15.16
C GLU A 47 -11.76 2.38 14.95
N ASN A 48 -12.47 3.37 15.50
CA ASN A 48 -13.92 3.46 15.42
C ASN A 48 -14.42 4.25 14.21
N ALA A 49 -13.53 4.89 13.45
CA ALA A 49 -13.91 5.54 12.21
C ALA A 49 -14.47 4.53 11.19
N ASP A 50 -15.21 5.05 10.22
CA ASP A 50 -15.65 4.28 9.08
C ASP A 50 -14.49 4.18 8.08
N TRP A 51 -13.97 2.97 7.90
CA TRP A 51 -12.78 2.71 7.11
C TRP A 51 -13.13 1.90 5.86
N GLU A 52 -12.63 2.33 4.72
CA GLU A 52 -12.71 1.63 3.45
C GLU A 52 -11.31 1.22 3.00
N ILE A 53 -11.12 -0.06 2.65
CA ILE A 53 -9.89 -0.55 2.02
C ILE A 53 -10.02 -0.50 0.49
N SER A 54 -8.93 -0.24 -0.22
CA SER A 54 -8.84 -0.41 -1.68
C SER A 54 -7.41 -0.75 -2.09
N PHE A 55 -7.25 -1.40 -3.24
CA PHE A 55 -5.95 -1.75 -3.82
C PHE A 55 -5.84 -1.24 -5.26
N GLU A 56 -4.61 -1.08 -5.76
CA GLU A 56 -4.34 -0.49 -7.09
C GLU A 56 -5.00 0.88 -7.28
N VAL A 57 -4.92 1.72 -6.24
CA VAL A 57 -5.65 3.00 -6.19
C VAL A 57 -4.96 4.06 -7.04
N CYS A 58 -5.64 4.53 -8.07
CA CYS A 58 -5.16 5.62 -8.92
C CYS A 58 -5.67 6.98 -8.42
N PHE A 59 -5.42 7.28 -7.13
CA PHE A 59 -6.06 8.36 -6.37
C PHE A 59 -6.21 9.68 -7.13
N TYR A 60 -5.10 10.23 -7.66
CA TYR A 60 -5.12 11.52 -8.36
C TYR A 60 -6.07 11.53 -9.55
N ARG A 61 -6.15 10.43 -10.28
CA ARG A 61 -7.01 10.33 -11.45
C ARG A 61 -8.46 10.22 -11.04
N ASP A 62 -8.74 9.36 -10.09
CA ASP A 62 -10.11 9.01 -9.75
C ASP A 62 -10.76 10.14 -8.93
N TYR A 63 -10.01 10.75 -8.00
CA TYR A 63 -10.46 11.96 -7.28
C TYR A 63 -10.66 13.15 -8.21
N LEU A 64 -9.72 13.46 -9.12
CA LEU A 64 -9.93 14.59 -10.04
C LEU A 64 -11.15 14.36 -10.93
N LYS A 65 -11.36 13.12 -11.39
CA LYS A 65 -12.52 12.74 -12.19
C LYS A 65 -13.82 12.90 -11.41
N SER A 66 -13.86 12.56 -10.12
CA SER A 66 -15.07 12.68 -9.30
C SER A 66 -15.54 14.13 -9.13
N ILE A 67 -14.61 15.09 -9.12
CA ILE A 67 -14.92 16.53 -9.08
C ILE A 67 -15.00 17.19 -10.47
N GLY A 68 -15.21 16.39 -11.52
CA GLY A 68 -15.39 16.88 -12.90
C GLY A 68 -14.13 17.41 -13.58
N LYS A 69 -12.93 17.14 -13.03
CA LYS A 69 -11.64 17.59 -13.58
C LYS A 69 -10.93 16.44 -14.29
N SER A 70 -10.17 16.76 -15.35
CA SER A 70 -9.28 15.78 -15.97
C SER A 70 -7.86 15.96 -15.48
N VAL A 71 -7.14 14.87 -15.21
CA VAL A 71 -5.74 14.91 -14.78
C VAL A 71 -4.88 15.69 -15.77
N LYS A 72 -5.06 15.46 -17.08
CA LYS A 72 -4.28 16.14 -18.12
C LYS A 72 -4.48 17.67 -18.08
N LYS A 73 -5.73 18.14 -18.00
CA LYS A 73 -6.04 19.58 -17.93
C LYS A 73 -5.55 20.19 -16.61
N TYR A 74 -5.78 19.47 -15.50
CA TYR A 74 -5.38 19.93 -14.18
C TYR A 74 -3.86 20.02 -14.02
N ARG A 75 -3.11 19.08 -14.60
CA ARG A 75 -1.64 19.13 -14.67
C ARG A 75 -1.15 20.33 -15.46
N TYR A 76 -1.75 20.62 -16.62
CA TYR A 76 -1.32 21.75 -17.45
C TYR A 76 -1.52 23.08 -16.73
N SER A 77 -2.70 23.30 -16.13
CA SER A 77 -3.01 24.54 -15.40
C SER A 77 -2.21 24.70 -14.09
N ARG A 78 -1.69 23.61 -13.53
CA ARG A 78 -0.97 23.60 -12.24
C ARG A 78 0.51 23.24 -12.39
N LYS A 79 1.15 23.58 -13.52
CA LYS A 79 2.60 23.38 -13.74
C LYS A 79 3.08 21.95 -13.43
N LYS A 80 2.29 20.94 -13.80
CA LYS A 80 2.57 19.50 -13.62
C LYS A 80 2.71 19.05 -12.15
N LEU A 81 2.11 19.77 -11.20
CA LEU A 81 2.24 19.49 -9.75
C LEU A 81 1.86 18.05 -9.37
N PHE A 82 0.87 17.45 -10.01
CA PHE A 82 0.41 16.08 -9.72
C PHE A 82 0.85 15.09 -10.80
N PRO A 83 1.12 13.81 -10.47
CA PRO A 83 1.48 12.81 -11.46
C PRO A 83 0.28 12.44 -12.35
N GLN A 84 0.54 12.04 -13.60
CA GLN A 84 -0.52 11.53 -14.50
C GLN A 84 -0.77 10.04 -14.32
N LYS A 85 0.30 9.30 -14.00
CA LYS A 85 0.26 7.88 -13.70
C LYS A 85 0.92 7.70 -12.35
N ARG A 86 0.12 7.31 -11.36
CA ARG A 86 0.55 6.87 -10.05
C ARG A 86 -0.57 6.01 -9.50
N THR A 87 -0.18 4.83 -9.07
CA THR A 87 -1.06 3.84 -8.45
C THR A 87 -0.47 3.50 -7.11
N PHE A 88 -1.27 3.53 -6.06
CA PHE A 88 -0.88 3.07 -4.73
C PHE A 88 -1.27 1.60 -4.59
N ASP A 89 -0.40 0.81 -3.96
CA ASP A 89 -0.60 -0.65 -3.88
C ASP A 89 -1.84 -0.98 -3.04
N LEU A 90 -1.95 -0.40 -1.85
CA LEU A 90 -3.08 -0.50 -0.93
C LEU A 90 -3.34 0.86 -0.28
N CYS A 91 -4.60 1.17 0.00
CA CYS A 91 -4.99 2.35 0.76
C CYS A 91 -6.14 2.05 1.71
N LEU A 92 -6.10 2.65 2.90
CA LEU A 92 -7.24 2.79 3.80
C LEU A 92 -7.75 4.23 3.73
N PHE A 93 -9.05 4.41 3.66
CA PHE A 93 -9.73 5.69 3.62
C PHE A 93 -10.72 5.78 4.79
N SER A 94 -10.68 6.90 5.50
CA SER A 94 -11.77 7.34 6.37
C SER A 94 -12.11 8.78 6.03
N GLN A 95 -13.08 9.36 6.73
CA GLN A 95 -13.50 10.75 6.47
C GLN A 95 -12.39 11.78 6.70
N ASP A 96 -11.50 11.53 7.66
CA ASP A 96 -10.45 12.46 8.10
C ASP A 96 -9.02 11.91 7.91
N HIS A 97 -8.84 10.66 7.49
CA HIS A 97 -7.51 10.05 7.35
C HIS A 97 -7.40 9.14 6.12
N ILE A 98 -6.28 9.25 5.41
CA ILE A 98 -5.86 8.33 4.35
C ILE A 98 -4.53 7.68 4.72
N ILE A 99 -4.43 6.37 4.57
CA ILE A 99 -3.18 5.63 4.76
C ILE A 99 -2.79 5.01 3.44
N ILE A 100 -1.63 5.40 2.91
CA ILE A 100 -1.03 4.82 1.71
C ILE A 100 -0.08 3.70 2.16
N ILE A 101 -0.36 2.46 1.75
CA ILE A 101 0.49 1.31 2.03
C ILE A 101 1.18 0.92 0.73
N GLU A 102 2.49 1.12 0.65
CA GLU A 102 3.32 0.64 -0.46
C GLU A 102 3.89 -0.72 -0.11
N ALA A 103 3.92 -1.62 -1.08
CA ALA A 103 4.21 -3.03 -0.88
C ALA A 103 5.46 -3.48 -1.66
N LYS A 104 6.25 -4.35 -1.02
CA LYS A 104 7.36 -5.08 -1.65
C LYS A 104 7.34 -6.53 -1.23
N VAL A 105 7.13 -7.42 -2.19
CA VAL A 105 7.22 -8.87 -1.94
C VAL A 105 8.66 -9.35 -2.17
N GLN A 106 9.31 -8.77 -3.17
CA GLN A 106 10.69 -9.06 -3.50
C GLN A 106 11.47 -7.77 -3.63
N GLN A 107 12.63 -7.73 -2.96
CA GLN A 107 13.54 -6.60 -2.78
C GLN A 107 13.14 -5.57 -1.70
N ARG A 108 14.09 -4.70 -1.34
CA ARG A 108 13.90 -3.56 -0.45
C ARG A 108 13.28 -2.38 -1.20
N PHE A 109 12.68 -1.45 -0.46
CA PHE A 109 12.40 -0.12 -1.00
C PHE A 109 13.71 0.62 -1.26
N ASP A 110 13.83 1.23 -2.43
CA ASP A 110 14.92 2.13 -2.76
C ASP A 110 14.61 3.58 -2.30
N GLU A 111 15.64 4.41 -2.23
CA GLU A 111 15.49 5.80 -1.78
C GLU A 111 14.55 6.63 -2.68
N LYS A 112 14.42 6.25 -3.97
CA LYS A 112 13.51 6.93 -4.88
C LYS A 112 12.06 6.62 -4.52
N GLN A 113 11.73 5.36 -4.22
CA GLN A 113 10.40 4.94 -3.77
C GLN A 113 10.01 5.62 -2.46
N ILE A 114 10.94 5.73 -1.51
CA ILE A 114 10.68 6.45 -0.26
C ILE A 114 10.43 7.94 -0.53
N LYS A 115 11.22 8.59 -1.39
CA LYS A 115 10.99 9.97 -1.82
C LYS A 115 9.67 10.15 -2.56
N ASP A 116 9.25 9.16 -3.36
CA ASP A 116 7.96 9.17 -4.05
C ASP A 116 6.81 9.12 -3.03
N LEU A 117 6.86 8.23 -2.03
CA LEU A 117 5.83 8.17 -0.98
C LEU A 117 5.77 9.46 -0.13
N ILE A 118 6.91 10.05 0.24
CA ILE A 118 6.94 11.36 0.94
C ILE A 118 6.24 12.43 0.09
N ARG A 119 6.48 12.44 -1.22
CA ARG A 119 5.87 13.38 -2.14
C ARG A 119 4.37 13.12 -2.26
N ASP A 120 3.98 11.85 -2.33
CA ASP A 120 2.58 11.46 -2.46
C ASP A 120 1.76 11.91 -1.25
N LYS A 121 2.24 11.70 -0.01
CA LYS A 121 1.59 12.23 1.19
C LYS A 121 1.30 13.73 1.08
N LYS A 122 2.32 14.51 0.69
CA LYS A 122 2.20 15.97 0.53
C LYS A 122 1.25 16.36 -0.60
N MET A 123 1.32 15.67 -1.73
CA MET A 123 0.51 15.96 -2.92
C MET A 123 -0.96 15.58 -2.70
N VAL A 124 -1.26 14.44 -2.09
CA VAL A 124 -2.63 14.03 -1.74
C VAL A 124 -3.24 15.05 -0.79
N LYS A 125 -2.54 15.39 0.31
CA LYS A 125 -3.01 16.38 1.28
C LYS A 125 -3.26 17.74 0.63
N GLU A 126 -2.33 18.22 -0.19
CA GLU A 126 -2.50 19.51 -0.90
C GLU A 126 -3.63 19.48 -1.93
N LEU A 127 -3.84 18.35 -2.62
CA LEU A 127 -4.94 18.20 -3.57
C LEU A 127 -6.29 18.27 -2.86
N LEU A 128 -6.44 17.55 -1.76
CA LEU A 128 -7.67 17.54 -0.95
C LEU A 128 -7.94 18.91 -0.33
N ARG A 129 -6.92 19.54 0.27
CA ARG A 129 -7.01 20.89 0.86
C ARG A 129 -7.46 21.94 -0.14
N ARG A 130 -6.96 21.90 -1.38
CA ARG A 130 -7.37 22.81 -2.46
C ARG A 130 -8.82 22.65 -2.91
N ASN A 131 -9.46 21.56 -2.52
CA ASN A 131 -10.86 21.29 -2.79
C ASN A 131 -11.65 21.22 -1.48
N ASN A 132 -11.20 21.95 -0.45
CA ASN A 132 -11.87 22.16 0.83
C ASN A 132 -12.06 20.89 1.70
N HIS A 133 -11.17 19.91 1.56
CA HIS A 133 -11.11 18.76 2.46
C HIS A 133 -9.90 18.86 3.37
N SER A 134 -10.09 18.65 4.68
CA SER A 134 -9.02 18.53 5.66
C SER A 134 -8.88 17.06 6.02
N VAL A 135 -7.83 16.43 5.51
CA VAL A 135 -7.58 14.99 5.67
C VAL A 135 -6.10 14.79 6.00
N GLU A 136 -5.82 14.00 7.03
CA GLU A 136 -4.47 13.54 7.34
C GLU A 136 -4.08 12.42 6.39
N VAL A 137 -2.80 12.39 6.02
CA VAL A 137 -2.30 11.39 5.06
C VAL A 137 -1.05 10.78 5.63
N ASP A 138 -1.06 9.45 5.79
CA ASP A 138 0.07 8.66 6.24
C ASP A 138 0.56 7.64 5.23
N GLY A 139 1.77 7.14 5.48
CA GLY A 139 2.46 6.19 4.63
C GLY A 139 2.97 5.04 5.47
N ILE A 140 2.79 3.81 4.99
CA ILE A 140 3.29 2.58 5.61
C ILE A 140 4.01 1.77 4.53
N LEU A 141 5.09 1.11 4.92
CA LEU A 141 5.85 0.21 4.07
C LEU A 141 5.55 -1.23 4.48
N LEU A 142 4.99 -2.01 3.57
CA LEU A 142 4.74 -3.44 3.75
C LEU A 142 5.77 -4.24 2.96
N CYS A 143 6.62 -4.99 3.64
CA CYS A 143 7.68 -5.75 2.98
C CYS A 143 7.92 -7.15 3.54
N SER A 144 8.69 -7.96 2.82
CA SER A 144 9.19 -9.21 3.40
C SER A 144 10.26 -8.93 4.46
N GLN A 145 10.14 -9.63 5.59
CA GLN A 145 11.08 -9.60 6.70
C GLN A 145 12.47 -10.12 6.31
N GLU A 146 12.57 -10.95 5.27
CA GLU A 146 13.84 -11.42 4.69
C GLU A 146 14.78 -10.24 4.36
N TYR A 147 14.20 -9.12 3.96
CA TYR A 147 14.98 -7.95 3.60
C TYR A 147 15.36 -7.08 4.80
N GLY A 148 14.90 -7.37 6.03
CA GLY A 148 15.29 -6.64 7.24
C GLY A 148 15.23 -5.12 7.08
N TYR A 149 14.20 -4.63 6.39
CA TYR A 149 14.10 -3.24 6.00
C TYR A 149 13.65 -2.41 7.20
N ASN A 150 14.36 -1.33 7.49
CA ASN A 150 13.99 -0.40 8.55
C ASN A 150 14.19 1.02 8.02
N ASP A 151 13.13 1.81 8.04
CA ASP A 151 13.15 3.21 7.65
C ASP A 151 12.56 4.06 8.78
N LYS A 152 13.28 5.12 9.17
CA LYS A 152 12.82 6.00 10.27
C LYS A 152 11.71 6.96 9.85
N ARG A 153 11.46 7.09 8.54
CA ARG A 153 10.52 8.06 7.96
C ARG A 153 9.12 7.48 7.83
N PHE A 154 8.99 6.16 7.79
CA PHE A 154 7.72 5.45 7.67
C PHE A 154 7.71 4.22 8.57
N PRO A 155 6.57 3.92 9.24
CA PRO A 155 6.37 2.62 9.84
C PRO A 155 6.57 1.50 8.82
N VAL A 156 7.27 0.45 9.24
CA VAL A 156 7.49 -0.76 8.44
C VAL A 156 6.72 -1.90 9.10
N ILE A 157 5.87 -2.54 8.30
CA ILE A 157 5.18 -3.78 8.66
C ILE A 157 5.66 -4.89 7.73
N TYR A 158 5.52 -6.13 8.18
CA TYR A 158 5.99 -7.30 7.45
C TYR A 158 4.83 -8.20 7.04
N TRP A 159 4.93 -8.82 5.86
CA TRP A 159 3.98 -9.83 5.41
C TRP A 159 3.84 -10.97 6.43
N SER A 160 4.96 -11.38 7.04
CA SER A 160 5.02 -12.38 8.11
C SER A 160 4.31 -11.98 9.42
N ASN A 161 3.90 -10.72 9.56
CA ASN A 161 3.26 -10.22 10.77
C ASN A 161 1.77 -9.94 10.59
N ILE A 162 1.24 -10.12 9.37
CA ILE A 162 -0.20 -10.04 9.13
C ILE A 162 -0.88 -11.12 9.98
N PRO A 163 -1.89 -10.76 10.80
CA PRO A 163 -2.55 -11.71 11.68
C PRO A 163 -3.16 -12.87 10.91
N ASP A 164 -3.20 -14.06 11.51
CA ASP A 164 -3.72 -15.26 10.85
C ASP A 164 -5.17 -15.07 10.40
N GLU A 165 -5.99 -14.34 11.16
CA GLU A 165 -7.37 -14.00 10.85
C GLU A 165 -7.54 -13.06 9.62
N LEU A 166 -6.47 -12.36 9.23
CA LEU A 166 -6.36 -11.51 8.04
C LEU A 166 -5.39 -12.09 7.00
N SER A 167 -4.94 -13.33 7.20
CA SER A 167 -3.93 -13.97 6.37
C SER A 167 -4.49 -15.18 5.62
N ASN A 168 -3.71 -15.68 4.66
CA ASN A 168 -3.97 -16.92 3.94
C ASN A 168 -2.63 -17.49 3.42
N ASP A 169 -2.66 -18.70 2.88
CA ASP A 169 -1.45 -19.36 2.39
C ASP A 169 -0.73 -18.62 1.26
N ILE A 170 -1.45 -17.77 0.51
CA ILE A 170 -0.83 -16.91 -0.50
C ILE A 170 -0.05 -15.77 0.16
N LEU A 171 -0.58 -15.15 1.22
CA LEU A 171 0.11 -14.08 1.92
C LEU A 171 1.36 -14.57 2.66
N LYS A 172 1.33 -15.80 3.19
CA LYS A 172 2.51 -16.45 3.77
C LYS A 172 3.65 -16.59 2.74
N GLN A 173 3.30 -16.89 1.49
CA GLN A 173 4.29 -16.96 0.40
C GLN A 173 4.95 -15.60 0.10
N ALA A 174 4.32 -14.47 0.42
CA ALA A 174 4.91 -13.15 0.20
C ALA A 174 6.21 -12.96 1.00
N ASP A 175 6.34 -13.64 2.14
CA ASP A 175 7.55 -13.59 2.96
C ASP A 175 8.51 -14.76 2.70
N GLU A 176 7.98 -15.96 2.43
CA GLU A 176 8.78 -17.19 2.42
C GLU A 176 9.44 -17.48 1.07
N LYS A 177 8.75 -17.15 -0.03
CA LYS A 177 9.05 -17.67 -1.37
C LYS A 177 10.39 -17.19 -1.94
N PHE A 178 10.83 -16.01 -1.54
CA PHE A 178 12.04 -15.37 -2.07
C PHE A 178 13.18 -15.28 -1.05
N LYS A 179 13.08 -16.03 0.05
CA LYS A 179 14.19 -16.19 1.01
C LYS A 179 15.44 -16.65 0.26
N LYS A 180 16.55 -15.95 0.44
CA LYS A 180 17.82 -16.40 -0.14
C LYS A 180 18.14 -17.73 0.52
N LYS A 181 18.24 -18.81 -0.27
CA LYS A 181 18.79 -20.06 0.25
C LYS A 181 20.14 -19.73 0.87
N LYS A 182 20.31 -19.95 2.17
CA LYS A 182 21.62 -19.91 2.81
C LYS A 182 22.47 -20.94 2.06
N VAL A 183 23.37 -20.46 1.20
CA VAL A 183 24.43 -21.31 0.68
C VAL A 183 25.26 -21.66 1.91
N ARG A 184 25.16 -22.91 2.36
CA ARG A 184 26.11 -23.45 3.33
C ARG A 184 27.47 -23.38 2.62
N GLY A 185 28.33 -22.48 3.08
CA GLY A 185 29.75 -22.46 2.71
C GLY A 185 30.45 -23.69 3.28
#